data_AF-A0A9Q1KDG5-F1
#
_entry.id   AF-A0A9Q1KDG5-F1
#
_cell.length_a   1.000
_cell.length_b   1.000
_cell.length_c   1.000
_cell.angle_alpha   90.00
_cell.angle_beta   90.00
_cell.angle_gamma   90.00
#
_symmetry.space_group_name_H-M   'P 1'
#
loop_
_entity.id
_entity.type
_entity.pdbx_description
1 polymer ?
#
loop_
_entity_poly.entity_id
_entity_poly.type
_entity_poly.pdbx_seq_one_letter_code
_entity_poly.pdbx_strand_id
1 'polypeptide(L)'
;MEDVLTDIPPPSRFFEEDLNIFTPPSAPLPTPLLLLSEAYANETLRPSLLIFALSAPSLHVFHHASSKTLIGSLILPEISDSGNTISPSLKDKSCNIYALNDTESLVLVVSVQLHVPPERCHAVSKLLLGDKIVPERVLILDSIQIQKFRNKLSRDDTVAYKLETSSERKGSGHCPGGLLRELEYYPSGSLVDGLAAALFARCQIRNIKGLDIPTYNFHTKTQ
;
A
#
# COMPACT_ATOMS: atom_id res chain seq x y z
N MET A 1 -32.10 -38.88 -20.28
CA MET A 1 -32.02 -38.91 -18.81
C MET A 1 -30.57 -39.18 -18.50
N GLU A 2 -29.78 -38.11 -18.36
CA GLU A 2 -28.33 -38.21 -18.15
C GLU A 2 -28.05 -38.54 -16.68
N ASP A 3 -27.09 -39.45 -16.46
CA ASP A 3 -26.75 -40.08 -15.20
C ASP A 3 -26.44 -39.08 -14.07
N VAL A 4 -27.09 -39.27 -12.92
CA VAL A 4 -26.93 -38.47 -11.68
C VAL A 4 -25.90 -39.11 -10.73
N LEU A 5 -25.11 -40.09 -11.22
CA LEU A 5 -24.10 -40.82 -10.44
C LEU A 5 -22.75 -40.85 -11.16
N THR A 6 -22.19 -39.68 -11.48
CA THR A 6 -20.74 -39.60 -11.67
C THR A 6 -20.09 -39.43 -10.29
N ASP A 7 -19.49 -40.51 -9.79
CA ASP A 7 -18.65 -40.62 -8.58
C ASP A 7 -17.38 -39.74 -8.64
N ILE A 8 -17.35 -38.72 -9.50
CA ILE A 8 -16.20 -37.82 -9.65
C ILE A 8 -16.34 -36.78 -8.54
N PRO A 9 -15.48 -36.82 -7.50
CA PRO A 9 -15.51 -35.80 -6.46
C PRO A 9 -15.30 -34.43 -7.11
N PRO A 10 -15.91 -33.36 -6.57
CA PRO A 10 -15.65 -32.02 -7.05
C PRO A 10 -14.13 -31.78 -7.06
N PRO A 11 -13.59 -31.07 -8.07
CA PRO A 11 -12.16 -30.89 -8.19
C PRO A 11 -11.59 -30.34 -6.89
N SER A 12 -10.58 -31.02 -6.36
CA SER A 12 -9.87 -30.59 -5.15
C SER A 12 -9.42 -29.14 -5.32
N ARG A 13 -9.63 -28.33 -4.28
CA ARG A 13 -9.07 -26.97 -4.22
C ARG A 13 -7.56 -26.95 -4.02
N PHE A 14 -7.01 -28.06 -3.58
CA PHE A 14 -5.58 -28.24 -3.35
C PHE A 14 -4.97 -28.96 -4.54
N PHE A 15 -3.84 -28.47 -5.01
CA PHE A 15 -3.02 -29.19 -5.97
C PHE A 15 -2.47 -30.45 -5.28
N GLU A 16 -2.20 -31.53 -6.02
CA GLU A 16 -1.64 -32.77 -5.44
C GLU A 16 -0.32 -32.51 -4.69
N GLU A 17 0.41 -31.49 -5.14
CA GLU A 17 1.65 -30.98 -4.55
C GLU A 17 1.43 -30.41 -3.13
N ASP A 18 0.30 -29.72 -2.90
CA ASP A 18 -0.07 -29.14 -1.60
C ASP A 18 -0.50 -30.21 -0.60
N LEU A 19 -1.05 -31.33 -1.09
CA LEU A 19 -1.45 -32.47 -0.28
C LEU A 19 -0.25 -33.35 0.09
N ASN A 20 0.87 -33.21 -0.62
CA ASN A 20 2.06 -34.00 -0.39
C ASN A 20 2.93 -33.34 0.69
N ILE A 21 2.89 -33.91 1.89
CA ILE A 21 3.66 -33.45 3.07
C ILE A 21 5.17 -33.73 2.91
N PHE A 22 5.56 -34.54 1.91
CA PHE A 22 6.96 -34.84 1.59
C PHE A 22 7.54 -33.90 0.52
N THR A 23 6.74 -32.98 -0.03
CA THR A 23 7.25 -31.97 -0.96
C THR A 23 8.13 -31.00 -0.16
N PRO A 24 9.41 -30.80 -0.54
CA PRO A 24 10.26 -29.83 0.13
C PRO A 24 9.62 -28.44 0.02
N PRO A 25 9.70 -27.61 1.08
CA PRO A 25 9.12 -26.27 1.04
C PRO A 25 9.72 -25.48 -0.12
N SER A 26 8.89 -24.68 -0.79
CA SER A 26 9.34 -23.78 -1.84
C SER A 26 10.52 -22.92 -1.36
N ALA A 27 11.49 -22.68 -2.22
CA ALA A 27 12.63 -21.83 -1.90
C ALA A 27 12.14 -20.46 -1.38
N PRO A 28 12.75 -19.92 -0.31
CA PRO A 28 12.35 -18.63 0.23
C PRO A 28 12.53 -17.54 -0.83
N LEU A 29 11.54 -16.66 -0.95
CA LEU A 29 11.62 -15.53 -1.87
C LEU A 29 12.75 -14.59 -1.45
N PRO A 30 13.49 -14.00 -2.40
CA PRO A 30 14.58 -13.08 -2.10
C PRO A 30 14.07 -11.87 -1.30
N THR A 31 14.92 -11.24 -0.50
CA THR A 31 14.47 -10.15 0.39
C THR A 31 14.32 -8.84 -0.39
N PRO A 32 13.23 -8.06 -0.18
CA PRO A 32 13.13 -6.71 -0.73
C PRO A 32 14.30 -5.83 -0.28
N LEU A 33 14.75 -4.91 -1.15
CA LEU A 33 15.89 -4.04 -0.87
C LEU A 33 15.46 -2.58 -0.89
N LEU A 34 15.85 -1.83 0.14
CA LEU A 34 15.66 -0.39 0.23
C LEU A 34 16.97 0.29 -0.15
N LEU A 35 17.01 0.93 -1.31
CA LEU A 35 18.16 1.68 -1.78
C LEU A 35 17.92 3.17 -1.47
N LEU A 36 18.72 3.73 -0.56
CA LEU A 36 18.73 5.16 -0.28
C LEU A 36 19.96 5.81 -0.91
N SER A 37 19.86 7.08 -1.28
CA SER A 37 21.01 7.87 -1.71
C SER A 37 22.07 7.93 -0.60
N GLU A 38 23.34 8.08 -0.97
CA GLU A 38 24.48 8.01 -0.04
C GLU A 38 24.35 8.96 1.15
N ALA A 39 23.76 10.14 0.93
CA ALA A 39 23.48 11.13 1.98
C ALA A 39 22.57 10.58 3.10
N TYR A 40 21.76 9.56 2.83
CA TYR A 40 20.77 8.99 3.74
C TYR A 40 21.03 7.51 4.07
N ALA A 41 22.10 6.92 3.55
CA ALA A 41 22.37 5.48 3.70
C ALA A 41 22.67 5.09 5.15
N ASN A 42 23.36 5.96 5.89
CA ASN A 42 23.84 5.68 7.24
C ASN A 42 22.92 6.22 8.35
N GLU A 43 21.99 7.12 8.03
CA GLU A 43 21.12 7.76 9.00
C GLU A 43 19.73 7.12 9.05
N THR A 44 19.07 7.23 10.20
CA THR A 44 17.65 6.89 10.34
C THR A 44 16.81 8.12 10.00
N LEU A 45 16.01 8.02 8.95
CA LEU A 45 15.07 9.05 8.54
C LEU A 45 13.91 9.11 9.52
N ARG A 46 13.66 10.30 10.09
CA ARG A 46 12.54 10.55 11.01
C ARG A 46 11.61 11.63 10.45
N PRO A 47 10.83 11.32 9.40
CA PRO A 47 9.91 12.30 8.86
C PRO A 47 8.75 12.56 9.81
N SER A 48 8.33 13.83 9.87
CA SER A 48 7.10 14.24 10.56
C SER A 48 5.86 13.58 9.94
N LEU A 49 5.87 13.44 8.61
CA LEU A 49 4.82 12.81 7.82
C LEU A 49 5.42 11.95 6.72
N LEU A 50 4.97 10.71 6.64
CA LEU A 50 5.27 9.77 5.56
C LEU A 50 3.98 9.48 4.79
N ILE A 51 3.95 9.82 3.51
CA ILE A 51 2.79 9.66 2.63
C ILE A 51 3.04 8.48 1.70
N PHE A 52 2.14 7.50 1.67
CA PHE A 52 2.13 6.43 0.69
C PHE A 52 1.09 6.73 -0.40
N ALA A 53 1.57 6.97 -1.61
CA ALA A 53 0.73 7.14 -2.80
C ALA A 53 0.61 5.79 -3.52
N LEU A 54 -0.53 5.13 -3.33
CA LEU A 54 -0.83 3.80 -3.90
C LEU A 54 -1.90 3.89 -5.00
N SER A 55 -2.82 4.84 -4.87
CA SER A 55 -3.89 5.08 -5.85
C SER A 55 -3.38 5.88 -7.06
N ALA A 56 -3.94 5.61 -8.25
CA ALA A 56 -3.66 6.36 -9.47
C ALA A 56 -3.76 7.90 -9.32
N PRO A 57 -4.82 8.47 -8.68
CA PRO A 57 -4.88 9.92 -8.46
C PRO A 57 -3.75 10.43 -7.56
N SER A 58 -3.44 9.71 -6.46
CA SER A 58 -2.34 10.12 -5.57
C SER A 58 -0.99 10.11 -6.30
N LEU A 59 -0.72 9.07 -7.08
CA LEU A 59 0.49 8.96 -7.90
C LEU A 59 0.58 10.11 -8.91
N HIS A 60 -0.53 10.46 -9.56
CA HIS A 60 -0.57 11.57 -10.51
C HIS A 60 -0.27 12.91 -9.85
N VAL A 61 -0.86 13.18 -8.68
CA VAL A 61 -0.62 14.41 -7.90
C VAL A 61 0.85 14.53 -7.50
N PHE A 62 1.42 13.49 -6.90
CA PHE A 62 2.80 13.54 -6.43
C PHE A 62 3.82 13.49 -7.56
N HIS A 63 3.47 12.91 -8.71
CA HIS A 63 4.31 12.99 -9.91
C HIS A 63 4.46 14.42 -10.44
N HIS A 64 3.41 15.24 -10.35
CA HIS A 64 3.43 16.64 -10.79
C HIS A 64 3.83 17.64 -9.70
N ALA A 65 4.04 17.20 -8.46
CA ALA A 65 4.57 18.07 -7.40
C ALA A 65 5.95 18.65 -7.81
N SER A 66 6.06 19.98 -7.81
CA SER A 66 7.22 20.73 -8.34
C SER A 66 8.46 20.68 -7.45
N SER A 67 8.29 20.58 -6.13
CA SER A 67 9.40 20.58 -5.16
C SER A 67 9.54 19.22 -4.47
N LYS A 68 10.21 18.29 -5.17
CA LYS A 68 10.57 16.99 -4.61
C LYS A 68 11.95 16.53 -5.07
N THR A 69 12.69 15.89 -4.18
CA THR A 69 13.98 15.26 -4.46
C THR A 69 13.87 13.75 -4.30
N LEU A 70 14.40 12.98 -5.25
CA LEU A 70 14.43 11.52 -5.15
C LEU A 70 15.52 11.12 -4.14
N ILE A 71 15.13 10.49 -3.04
CA ILE A 71 16.05 10.07 -1.97
C ILE A 71 16.31 8.57 -1.95
N GLY A 72 15.49 7.78 -2.64
CA GLY A 72 15.67 6.34 -2.71
C GLY A 72 14.60 5.61 -3.50
N SER A 73 14.74 4.30 -3.59
CA SER A 73 13.80 3.40 -4.24
C SER A 73 13.76 2.05 -3.54
N LEU A 74 12.61 1.39 -3.59
CA LEU A 74 12.43 0.01 -3.15
C LEU A 74 12.53 -0.91 -4.36
N ILE A 75 13.44 -1.88 -4.28
CA ILE A 75 13.67 -2.87 -5.32
C ILE A 75 13.08 -4.20 -4.85
N LEU A 76 12.19 -4.76 -5.66
CA LEU A 76 11.68 -6.12 -5.52
C LEU A 76 12.39 -7.02 -6.54
N PRO A 77 13.25 -7.96 -6.10
CA PRO A 77 14.05 -8.78 -7.03
C PRO A 77 13.22 -9.61 -8.03
N GLU A 78 11.95 -9.87 -7.71
CA GLU A 78 11.04 -10.63 -8.56
C GLU A 78 10.45 -9.82 -9.72
N ILE A 79 10.49 -8.48 -9.64
CA ILE A 79 9.89 -7.60 -10.63
C ILE A 79 10.99 -7.11 -11.57
N SER A 80 10.82 -7.37 -12.87
CA SER A 80 11.75 -6.86 -13.87
C SER A 80 11.61 -5.36 -14.03
N ASP A 81 12.75 -4.66 -14.02
CA ASP A 81 12.85 -3.23 -14.36
C ASP A 81 12.80 -2.95 -15.88
N SER A 82 12.49 -3.98 -16.68
CA SER A 82 12.40 -3.85 -18.13
C SER A 82 11.24 -2.95 -18.53
N GLY A 83 11.57 -1.89 -19.29
CA GLY A 83 10.60 -0.89 -19.75
C GLY A 83 10.47 0.34 -18.85
N ASN A 84 11.22 0.42 -17.75
CA ASN A 84 11.32 1.64 -16.96
C ASN A 84 12.17 2.70 -17.69
N THR A 85 11.73 3.96 -17.61
CA THR A 85 12.51 5.09 -18.15
C THR A 85 13.61 5.53 -17.18
N ILE A 86 14.67 6.17 -17.72
CA ILE A 86 15.77 6.70 -16.90
C ILE A 86 15.28 7.84 -15.99
N SER A 87 14.33 8.64 -16.49
CA SER A 87 13.62 9.64 -15.69
C SER A 87 12.33 9.04 -15.12
N PRO A 88 11.91 9.42 -13.90
CA PRO A 88 10.72 8.84 -13.26
C PRO A 88 9.45 9.20 -14.05
N SER A 89 8.80 8.18 -14.61
CA SER A 89 7.54 8.30 -15.33
C SER A 89 6.38 7.70 -14.55
N LEU A 90 5.15 8.04 -14.96
CA LEU A 90 3.95 7.42 -14.39
C LEU A 90 3.73 5.96 -14.82
N LYS A 91 4.47 5.49 -15.83
CA LYS A 91 4.35 4.14 -16.40
C LYS A 91 5.39 3.18 -15.86
N ASP A 92 6.37 3.68 -15.13
CA ASP A 92 7.45 2.88 -14.56
C ASP A 92 6.91 1.97 -13.47
N LYS A 93 7.40 0.73 -13.44
CA LYS A 93 7.08 -0.24 -12.38
C LYS A 93 8.04 -0.07 -11.23
N SER A 94 8.04 1.13 -10.64
CA SER A 94 8.99 1.50 -9.59
C SER A 94 8.30 1.83 -8.27
N CYS A 95 9.06 1.83 -7.18
CA CYS A 95 8.60 2.28 -5.87
C CYS A 95 9.58 3.31 -5.34
N ASN A 96 9.35 4.57 -5.68
CA ASN A 96 10.30 5.65 -5.41
C ASN A 96 9.95 6.41 -4.15
N ILE A 97 10.98 6.86 -3.45
CA ILE A 97 10.88 7.63 -2.21
C ILE A 97 11.42 9.04 -2.49
N TYR A 98 10.57 10.02 -2.26
CA TYR A 98 10.87 11.42 -2.47
C TYR A 98 10.84 12.19 -1.15
N ALA A 99 11.74 13.15 -0.97
CA ALA A 99 11.64 14.18 0.05
C ALA A 99 11.01 15.44 -0.55
N LEU A 100 10.06 16.05 0.15
CA LEU A 100 9.49 17.34 -0.24
C LEU A 100 10.38 18.45 0.34
N ASN A 101 10.84 19.39 -0.50
CA ASN A 101 11.82 20.40 -0.05
C ASN A 101 11.16 21.66 0.54
N ASP A 102 9.87 21.89 0.27
CA ASP A 102 9.17 23.14 0.63
C ASP A 102 8.62 23.16 2.06
N THR A 103 9.03 22.23 2.93
CA THR A 103 8.53 22.09 4.30
C THR A 103 9.63 22.21 5.34
N GLU A 104 9.38 22.97 6.42
CA GLU A 104 10.33 23.11 7.55
C GLU A 104 10.65 21.77 8.22
N SER A 105 9.68 20.85 8.21
CA SER A 105 9.81 19.49 8.68
C SER A 105 10.06 18.52 7.53
N LEU A 106 10.86 17.47 7.75
CA LEU A 106 11.04 16.41 6.78
C LEU A 106 9.70 15.71 6.50
N VAL A 107 9.24 15.79 5.25
CA VAL A 107 8.08 15.06 4.73
C VAL A 107 8.53 14.16 3.60
N LEU A 108 8.20 12.88 3.70
CA LEU A 108 8.55 11.89 2.70
C LEU A 108 7.31 11.38 1.97
N VAL A 109 7.44 11.17 0.67
CA VAL A 109 6.41 10.60 -0.20
C VAL A 109 6.95 9.33 -0.83
N VAL A 110 6.27 8.22 -0.61
CA VAL A 110 6.54 6.94 -1.25
C VAL A 110 5.52 6.72 -2.34
N SER A 111 5.96 6.81 -3.59
CA SER A 111 5.15 6.55 -4.78
C SER A 111 5.30 5.10 -5.18
N VAL A 112 4.26 4.29 -4.97
CA VAL A 112 4.27 2.86 -5.30
C VAL A 112 3.52 2.65 -6.61
N GLN A 113 4.26 2.49 -7.71
CA GLN A 113 3.70 2.24 -9.04
C GLN A 113 3.78 0.77 -9.43
N LEU A 114 4.65 0.01 -8.77
CA LEU A 114 4.78 -1.43 -8.97
C LEU A 114 3.63 -2.20 -8.28
N HIS A 115 3.28 -3.35 -8.85
CA HIS A 115 2.34 -4.27 -8.22
C HIS A 115 3.07 -5.09 -7.16
N VAL A 116 2.77 -4.88 -5.88
CA VAL A 116 3.27 -5.73 -4.79
C VAL A 116 2.35 -6.95 -4.64
N PRO A 117 2.86 -8.17 -4.85
CA PRO A 117 2.06 -9.38 -4.61
C PRO A 117 1.63 -9.48 -3.14
N PRO A 118 0.43 -10.03 -2.84
CA PRO A 118 -0.06 -10.16 -1.46
C PRO A 118 0.92 -10.82 -0.50
N GLU A 119 1.63 -11.85 -0.94
CA GLU A 119 2.64 -12.59 -0.18
C GLU A 119 3.89 -11.75 0.16
N ARG A 120 4.09 -10.62 -0.53
CA ARG A 120 5.22 -9.69 -0.32
C ARG A 120 4.85 -8.46 0.52
N CYS A 121 3.56 -8.13 0.62
CA CYS A 121 3.08 -6.93 1.32
C CYS A 121 3.61 -6.82 2.76
N HIS A 122 3.70 -7.95 3.48
CA HIS A 122 4.25 -7.94 4.84
C HIS A 122 5.75 -7.61 4.88
N ALA A 123 6.55 -8.21 3.99
CA ALA A 123 7.99 -7.95 3.93
C ALA A 123 8.27 -6.49 3.53
N VAL A 124 7.54 -5.98 2.54
CA VAL A 124 7.65 -4.60 2.06
C VAL A 124 7.24 -3.60 3.14
N SER A 125 6.10 -3.80 3.81
CA SER A 125 5.67 -2.91 4.90
C SER A 125 6.64 -2.91 6.08
N LYS A 126 7.23 -4.07 6.42
CA LYS A 126 8.27 -4.16 7.44
C LYS A 126 9.52 -3.36 7.07
N LEU A 127 9.90 -3.33 5.80
CA LEU A 127 11.06 -2.59 5.30
C LEU A 127 10.80 -1.08 5.26
N LEU A 128 9.65 -0.64 4.72
CA LEU A 128 9.27 0.77 4.57
C LEU A 128 8.94 1.45 5.90
N LEU A 129 8.42 0.69 6.88
CA LEU A 129 8.18 1.14 8.26
C LEU A 129 9.12 0.41 9.23
N GLY A 130 10.37 0.26 8.80
CA GLY A 130 11.44 -0.43 9.51
C GLY A 130 12.26 0.50 10.41
N ASP A 131 13.54 0.18 10.57
CA ASP A 131 14.42 0.92 11.48
C ASP A 131 15.15 2.08 10.77
N LYS A 132 15.16 2.06 9.43
CA LYS A 132 15.71 3.12 8.58
C LYS A 132 14.76 4.29 8.39
N ILE A 133 13.45 4.05 8.37
CA ILE A 133 12.41 5.08 8.23
C ILE A 133 11.45 4.95 9.41
N VAL A 134 11.51 5.91 10.33
CA VAL A 134 10.72 5.94 11.55
C VAL A 134 9.86 7.22 11.54
N PRO A 135 8.68 7.18 10.92
CA PRO A 135 7.82 8.35 10.80
C PRO A 135 7.07 8.64 12.11
N GLU A 136 6.78 9.91 12.36
CA GLU A 136 5.87 10.31 13.45
C GLU A 136 4.40 10.05 13.09
N ARG A 137 4.04 10.34 11.83
CA ARG A 137 2.71 10.12 11.26
C ARG A 137 2.79 9.53 9.86
N VAL A 138 1.83 8.66 9.53
CA VAL A 138 1.70 7.99 8.24
C VAL A 138 0.34 8.32 7.62
N LEU A 139 0.34 8.72 6.36
CA LEU A 139 -0.85 8.89 5.52
C LEU A 139 -0.78 7.88 4.38
N ILE A 140 -1.83 7.08 4.20
CA ILE A 140 -1.95 6.11 3.12
C ILE A 140 -3.08 6.57 2.20
N LEU A 141 -2.79 6.68 0.90
CA LEU A 141 -3.74 7.08 -0.13
C LEU A 141 -3.94 5.91 -1.09
N ASP A 142 -4.90 5.05 -0.76
CA ASP A 142 -5.16 3.81 -1.47
C ASP A 142 -6.43 3.85 -2.34
N SER A 143 -6.55 2.87 -3.23
CA SER A 143 -7.70 2.62 -4.08
C SER A 143 -8.21 1.19 -3.86
N ILE A 144 -9.39 1.06 -3.25
CA ILE A 144 -10.03 -0.23 -3.00
C ILE A 144 -10.91 -0.63 -4.18
N GLN A 145 -10.85 -1.92 -4.55
CA GLN A 145 -11.75 -2.49 -5.53
C GLN A 145 -13.18 -2.56 -4.98
N ILE A 146 -14.15 -2.07 -5.76
CA ILE A 146 -15.56 -2.03 -5.34
C ILE A 146 -16.14 -3.40 -4.97
N GLN A 147 -15.59 -4.49 -5.51
CA GLN A 147 -16.00 -5.87 -5.19
C GLN A 147 -15.76 -6.24 -3.72
N LYS A 148 -14.84 -5.54 -3.04
CA LYS A 148 -14.50 -5.74 -1.62
C LYS A 148 -15.32 -4.84 -0.70
N PHE A 149 -16.15 -3.99 -1.28
CA PHE A 149 -17.08 -3.11 -0.56
C PHE A 149 -18.45 -3.77 -0.45
N ARG A 150 -18.98 -3.86 0.77
CA ARG A 150 -20.25 -4.55 1.03
C ARG A 150 -21.49 -3.65 0.99
N ASN A 151 -21.32 -2.33 0.85
CA ASN A 151 -22.44 -1.38 0.75
C ASN A 151 -22.76 -1.08 -0.73
N LYS A 152 -23.93 -0.48 -0.99
CA LYS A 152 -24.31 -0.03 -2.33
C LYS A 152 -23.68 1.35 -2.60
N LEU A 153 -22.65 1.40 -3.44
CA LEU A 153 -22.14 2.65 -4.02
C LEU A 153 -22.82 2.87 -5.37
N SER A 154 -23.37 4.07 -5.60
CA SER A 154 -23.73 4.50 -6.95
C SER A 154 -22.45 4.71 -7.77
N ARG A 155 -22.51 4.54 -9.10
CA ARG A 155 -21.37 4.80 -9.99
C ARG A 155 -20.93 6.26 -10.00
N ASP A 156 -21.82 7.16 -9.60
CA ASP A 156 -21.57 8.60 -9.60
C ASP A 156 -21.04 9.11 -8.25
N ASP A 157 -20.99 8.26 -7.21
CA ASP A 157 -20.53 8.67 -5.88
C ASP A 157 -19.01 8.46 -5.76
N THR A 158 -18.23 9.54 -5.87
CA THR A 158 -16.81 9.53 -5.47
C THR A 158 -16.74 9.60 -3.94
N VAL A 159 -16.82 8.45 -3.28
CA VAL A 159 -16.73 8.40 -1.82
C VAL A 159 -15.31 8.10 -1.40
N ALA A 160 -14.77 8.97 -0.54
CA ALA A 160 -13.57 8.69 0.23
C ALA A 160 -13.99 8.40 1.67
N TYR A 161 -13.43 7.33 2.24
CA TYR A 161 -13.60 7.03 3.65
C TYR A 161 -12.30 7.25 4.40
N LYS A 162 -12.36 7.22 5.74
CA LYS A 162 -11.18 7.22 6.59
C LYS A 162 -11.07 5.96 7.45
N LEU A 163 -9.84 5.53 7.64
CA LEU A 163 -9.42 4.50 8.59
C LEU A 163 -8.30 5.05 9.46
N GLU A 164 -8.50 5.03 10.77
CA GLU A 164 -7.56 5.63 11.73
C GLU A 164 -7.03 4.56 12.69
N THR A 165 -5.72 4.62 12.93
CA THR A 165 -5.10 3.85 14.01
C THR A 165 -5.58 4.33 15.37
N SER A 166 -5.48 3.46 16.37
CA SER A 166 -5.87 3.81 17.74
C SER A 166 -5.07 4.97 18.33
N SER A 167 -3.81 5.12 17.93
CA SER A 167 -2.90 6.21 18.32
C SER A 167 -3.35 7.56 17.73
N GLU A 168 -3.74 7.58 16.45
CA GLU A 168 -4.27 8.78 15.80
C GLU A 168 -5.61 9.20 16.42
N ARG A 169 -6.51 8.25 16.69
CA ARG A 169 -7.80 8.51 17.33
C ARG A 169 -7.66 9.13 18.73
N LYS A 170 -6.69 8.65 19.54
CA LYS A 170 -6.41 9.20 20.87
C LYS A 170 -5.84 10.63 20.80
N GLY A 171 -5.06 10.93 19.76
CA GLY A 171 -4.45 12.25 19.55
C GLY A 171 -5.40 13.31 18.99
N SER A 172 -6.47 12.90 18.30
CA SER A 172 -7.47 13.79 17.69
C SER A 172 -8.47 14.40 18.70
N GLY A 173 -8.27 14.16 19.99
CA GLY A 173 -9.23 14.44 21.05
C GLY A 173 -9.73 15.89 21.15
N HIS A 174 -9.04 16.92 20.65
CA HIS A 174 -9.40 18.33 20.92
C HIS A 174 -9.00 19.37 19.82
N CYS A 175 -8.66 18.98 18.58
CA CYS A 175 -8.31 19.98 17.54
C CYS A 175 -9.50 20.28 16.60
N PRO A 176 -10.04 21.52 16.57
CA PRO A 176 -11.25 21.88 15.81
C PRO A 176 -10.99 22.19 14.32
N GLY A 177 -9.90 21.70 13.73
CA GLY A 177 -9.45 22.08 12.37
C GLY A 177 -9.07 20.94 11.43
N GLY A 178 -9.45 19.70 11.73
CA GLY A 178 -9.14 18.56 10.86
C GLY A 178 -10.02 18.55 9.61
N LEU A 179 -9.45 18.91 8.46
CA LEU A 179 -10.06 18.83 7.10
C LEU A 179 -10.65 17.43 6.78
N LEU A 180 -10.29 16.41 7.57
CA LEU A 180 -10.71 15.01 7.45
C LEU A 180 -11.82 14.60 8.44
N ARG A 181 -12.31 15.52 9.28
CA ARG A 181 -13.41 15.22 10.21
C ARG A 181 -14.71 14.93 9.47
N GLU A 182 -14.87 15.55 8.30
CA GLU A 182 -16.02 15.40 7.40
C GLU A 182 -16.03 14.05 6.65
N LEU A 183 -14.89 13.35 6.52
CA LEU A 183 -14.90 12.01 5.93
C LEU A 183 -15.58 11.00 6.85
N GLU A 184 -16.42 10.17 6.25
CA GLU A 184 -17.06 9.05 6.93
C GLU A 184 -16.05 7.94 7.23
N TYR A 185 -16.28 7.24 8.33
CA TYR A 185 -15.48 6.05 8.64
C TYR A 185 -15.78 4.94 7.65
N TYR A 186 -14.73 4.20 7.29
CA TYR A 186 -14.86 3.04 6.42
C TYR A 186 -15.85 2.02 7.02
N PRO A 187 -16.82 1.51 6.22
CA PRO A 187 -17.93 0.76 6.76
C PRO A 187 -17.51 -0.60 7.31
N SER A 188 -18.12 -0.96 8.44
CA SER A 188 -17.92 -2.26 9.09
C SER A 188 -18.26 -3.41 8.15
N GLY A 189 -17.44 -4.45 8.16
CA GLY A 189 -17.65 -5.66 7.35
C GLY A 189 -17.07 -5.59 5.93
N SER A 190 -16.53 -4.45 5.52
CA SER A 190 -15.70 -4.33 4.31
C SER A 190 -14.25 -4.72 4.63
N LEU A 191 -13.55 -5.27 3.63
CA LEU A 191 -12.19 -5.79 3.79
C LEU A 191 -11.18 -4.86 3.11
N VAL A 192 -10.10 -4.58 3.83
CA VAL A 192 -8.91 -3.91 3.28
C VAL A 192 -7.81 -4.95 3.21
N ASP A 193 -7.17 -5.06 2.05
CA ASP A 193 -6.09 -6.01 1.80
C ASP A 193 -4.94 -5.36 1.02
N GLY A 194 -3.93 -6.16 0.65
CA GLY A 194 -2.76 -5.67 -0.09
C GLY A 194 -1.80 -4.85 0.75
N LEU A 195 -1.02 -4.00 0.07
CA LEU A 195 0.07 -3.25 0.69
C LEU A 195 -0.43 -2.20 1.68
N ALA A 196 -1.52 -1.50 1.35
CA ALA A 196 -2.14 -0.50 2.23
C ALA A 196 -2.51 -1.09 3.59
N ALA A 197 -3.21 -2.24 3.58
CA ALA A 197 -3.57 -2.97 4.79
C ALA A 197 -2.33 -3.38 5.59
N ALA A 198 -1.28 -3.89 4.93
CA ALA A 198 -0.05 -4.30 5.59
C ALA A 198 0.70 -3.13 6.24
N LEU A 199 0.78 -1.98 5.55
CA LEU A 199 1.35 -0.74 6.08
C LEU A 199 0.55 -0.22 7.28
N PHE A 200 -0.78 -0.19 7.15
CA PHE A 200 -1.67 0.29 8.21
C PHE A 200 -1.62 -0.61 9.45
N ALA A 201 -1.64 -1.94 9.27
CA ALA A 201 -1.46 -2.91 10.34
C ALA A 201 -0.10 -2.73 11.04
N ARG A 202 0.96 -2.47 10.28
CA ARG A 202 2.29 -2.20 10.84
C ARG A 202 2.31 -0.92 11.67
N CYS A 203 1.61 0.14 11.23
CA CYS A 203 1.44 1.37 12.01
C CYS A 203 0.77 1.08 13.35
N GLN A 204 -0.32 0.30 13.34
CA GLN A 204 -1.05 -0.09 14.55
C GLN A 204 -0.18 -0.91 15.51
N ILE A 205 0.61 -1.88 15.01
CA ILE A 205 1.53 -2.69 15.83
C ILE A 205 2.65 -1.85 16.43
N ARG A 206 3.21 -0.91 15.67
CA ARG A 206 4.30 -0.01 16.12
C ARG A 206 3.81 1.23 16.88
N ASN A 207 2.50 1.35 17.14
CA ASN A 207 1.90 2.52 17.78
C ASN A 207 2.20 3.85 17.06
N ILE A 208 2.36 3.80 15.73
CA ILE A 208 2.57 4.96 14.87
C ILE A 208 1.20 5.56 14.55
N LYS A 209 1.11 6.90 14.49
CA LYS A 209 -0.11 7.60 14.07
C LYS A 209 -0.35 7.37 12.59
N GLY A 210 -1.24 6.46 12.25
CA GLY A 210 -1.61 6.13 10.87
C GLY A 210 -3.04 6.57 10.54
N LEU A 211 -3.19 7.12 9.33
CA LEU A 211 -4.46 7.40 8.67
C LEU A 211 -4.41 6.81 7.26
N ASP A 212 -5.44 6.06 6.89
CA ASP A 212 -5.66 5.56 5.53
C ASP A 212 -6.93 6.18 4.94
N ILE A 213 -6.82 6.69 3.72
CA ILE A 213 -7.90 7.30 2.95
C ILE A 213 -8.12 6.43 1.71
N PRO A 214 -8.93 5.37 1.82
CA PRO A 214 -9.31 4.57 0.67
C PRO A 214 -10.29 5.32 -0.22
N THR A 215 -9.96 5.37 -1.50
CA THR A 215 -10.83 5.81 -2.60
C THR A 215 -11.35 4.59 -3.38
N TYR A 216 -12.47 4.72 -4.08
CA TYR A 216 -12.94 3.66 -4.98
C TYR A 216 -12.59 3.97 -6.41
N ASN A 217 -12.10 2.95 -7.11
CA ASN A 217 -11.90 3.04 -8.55
C ASN A 217 -12.93 2.16 -9.26
N PHE A 218 -13.78 2.78 -10.08
CA PHE A 218 -14.70 2.10 -10.99
C PHE A 218 -13.93 1.58 -12.20
N HIS A 219 -13.03 0.62 -12.01
CA HIS A 219 -12.46 -0.08 -13.16
C HIS A 219 -13.54 -1.01 -13.76
N THR A 220 -14.26 -0.51 -14.75
CA THR A 220 -14.89 -1.36 -15.77
C THR A 220 -13.77 -2.08 -16.49
N LYS A 221 -13.72 -3.42 -16.36
CA LYS A 221 -12.99 -4.26 -17.30
C LYS A 221 -13.61 -4.01 -18.68
N THR A 222 -13.03 -3.14 -19.50
CA THR A 222 -13.19 -3.25 -20.94
C THR A 222 -12.33 -4.41 -21.39
N GLN A 223 -13.01 -5.47 -21.83
CA GLN A 223 -12.45 -6.63 -22.53
C GLN A 223 -11.68 -6.20 -23.78
#